data_AF-A0A6P5D8N2-F1
#
_entry.id   AF-A0A6P5D8N2-F1
#
_cell.length_a   1.000
_cell.length_b   1.000
_cell.length_c   1.000
_cell.angle_alpha   90.00
_cell.angle_beta   90.00
_cell.angle_gamma   90.00
#
_symmetry.space_group_name_H-M   'P 1'
#
loop_
_entity.id
_entity.type
_entity.pdbx_description
1 polymer ?
#
loop_
_entity_poly.entity_id
_entity_poly.type
_entity_poly.pdbx_seq_one_letter_code
_entity_poly.pdbx_strand_id
1 'polypeptide(L)'
;MNRKDSKRKSHQECPVKTGGRGRPRQARRHKTCPSPREISKVMASMALGMLNEGGCSEDELLEKCIQSFDSAGSLRRGDHVLNMVLAMHSWVLPSAHFAARLLTLYQEATGSTQELRRLQICHLVRYWLTQHPETMHQDPQLEEVIGRFWATVEQEGNSVQQSLGDFSSRLSPGGPGPPHPMSSPGLGKKRKVSLLFDHLETGELAEHLTYLEFRSFQAITPQDLRDYVLQGSVRGCPTLEGSVGLSNSVSRWVQVMVLSRPGAAQRAQVLDKFIQVAQKLLQLHNFNTLMAVTGGLCHSAISRLKDSHAHLSPDSTKALLELTELLAAHNNYARYRRTWAGCMDFRLPVLGVHLKDLVALNEAQPDRLPDGRLHLPKLNSLYLRLQELAALQQQHPPGNASEDLLHLLTLSLDLFYTEDEIYELSYAREPRCPKSLPPSPFKAPLVVEWAPGVTPKPDTVTLGRHVEQLVESVFKNYDPDGRGTISQEDFERLSGNFPFACHGLHPPPCQGFGVSPSKATAVGVSGASVEKGDLGPPSWKNGGHGLGLWH
;
A
#
# COMPACT_ATOMS: atom_id res chain seq x y z
N MET A 1 -78.93 -11.62 -7.04
CA MET A 1 -77.81 -12.03 -6.18
C MET A 1 -77.69 -13.56 -6.14
N ASN A 2 -76.50 -14.05 -6.51
CA ASN A 2 -75.86 -15.36 -6.29
C ASN A 2 -76.67 -16.68 -6.38
N ARG A 3 -76.37 -17.42 -7.45
CA ARG A 3 -76.47 -18.88 -7.71
C ARG A 3 -75.13 -19.25 -8.39
N LYS A 4 -74.46 -20.40 -8.29
CA LYS A 4 -74.75 -21.81 -7.90
C LYS A 4 -73.35 -22.49 -7.78
N ASP A 5 -73.04 -23.26 -6.75
CA ASP A 5 -73.16 -24.74 -6.64
C ASP A 5 -72.41 -25.60 -7.69
N SER A 6 -71.46 -26.46 -7.27
CA SER A 6 -71.66 -27.92 -7.00
C SER A 6 -70.48 -28.88 -7.33
N LYS A 7 -70.06 -29.62 -6.29
CA LYS A 7 -69.81 -31.09 -6.12
C LYS A 7 -69.16 -32.00 -7.21
N ARG A 8 -68.11 -32.76 -6.75
CA ARG A 8 -67.78 -34.23 -6.82
C ARG A 8 -67.81 -34.94 -8.20
N LYS A 9 -66.96 -35.89 -8.65
CA LYS A 9 -66.12 -37.05 -8.15
C LYS A 9 -65.13 -37.39 -9.33
N SER A 10 -64.01 -38.11 -9.24
CA SER A 10 -63.88 -39.58 -9.06
C SER A 10 -62.39 -40.02 -8.91
N HIS A 11 -62.21 -41.32 -8.60
CA HIS A 11 -60.97 -42.06 -8.33
C HIS A 11 -60.63 -43.04 -9.48
N GLN A 12 -59.47 -43.74 -9.39
CA GLN A 12 -59.03 -45.01 -10.07
C GLN A 12 -58.04 -44.81 -11.25
N GLU A 13 -56.89 -45.50 -11.49
CA GLU A 13 -56.11 -46.63 -10.95
C GLU A 13 -54.66 -46.64 -11.57
N CYS A 14 -53.70 -47.41 -11.01
CA CYS A 14 -52.31 -47.69 -11.49
C CYS A 14 -52.27 -48.87 -12.54
N PRO A 15 -51.15 -49.43 -13.13
CA PRO A 15 -49.71 -49.46 -12.73
C PRO A 15 -48.59 -49.58 -13.85
N VAL A 16 -47.32 -49.75 -13.40
CA VAL A 16 -46.15 -50.48 -14.00
C VAL A 16 -44.92 -49.74 -14.60
N LYS A 17 -43.77 -50.03 -13.95
CA LYS A 17 -42.31 -50.06 -14.25
C LYS A 17 -41.75 -49.72 -15.65
N THR A 18 -40.62 -48.99 -15.69
CA THR A 18 -39.23 -49.48 -15.98
C THR A 18 -38.22 -48.31 -15.96
N GLY A 19 -36.96 -48.62 -15.63
CA GLY A 19 -35.92 -47.64 -15.26
C GLY A 19 -35.22 -46.89 -16.40
N GLY A 20 -34.44 -45.89 -16.00
CA GLY A 20 -33.50 -45.18 -16.87
C GLY A 20 -32.80 -44.03 -16.13
N ARG A 21 -31.49 -44.14 -15.93
CA ARG A 21 -30.61 -43.10 -15.36
C ARG A 21 -30.73 -41.78 -16.16
N GLY A 22 -31.27 -40.73 -15.56
CA GLY A 22 -31.32 -39.38 -16.14
C GLY A 22 -30.18 -38.50 -15.65
N ARG A 23 -29.34 -38.01 -16.58
CA ARG A 23 -28.32 -36.96 -16.36
C ARG A 23 -28.95 -35.70 -15.72
N PRO A 24 -28.24 -34.96 -14.84
CA PRO A 24 -28.73 -33.67 -14.37
C PRO A 24 -28.76 -32.68 -15.54
N ARG A 25 -29.93 -32.05 -15.76
CA ARG A 25 -30.15 -31.00 -16.75
C ARG A 25 -29.19 -29.83 -16.48
N GLN A 26 -28.40 -29.45 -17.49
CA GLN A 26 -27.63 -28.20 -17.49
C GLN A 26 -28.58 -27.02 -17.30
N ALA A 27 -28.31 -26.21 -16.28
CA ALA A 27 -28.96 -24.92 -16.10
C ALA A 27 -28.72 -24.06 -17.35
N ARG A 28 -29.80 -23.66 -18.03
CA ARG A 28 -29.76 -22.66 -19.10
C ARG A 28 -29.20 -21.37 -18.49
N ARG A 29 -27.98 -21.00 -18.90
CA ARG A 29 -27.41 -19.67 -18.59
C ARG A 29 -28.34 -18.61 -19.20
N HIS A 30 -28.93 -17.76 -18.36
CA HIS A 30 -29.55 -16.53 -18.82
C HIS A 30 -28.48 -15.69 -19.51
N LYS A 31 -28.77 -15.25 -20.73
CA LYS A 31 -27.95 -14.27 -21.45
C LYS A 31 -28.12 -12.92 -20.75
N THR A 32 -27.30 -12.64 -19.75
CA THR A 32 -27.09 -11.28 -19.25
C THR A 32 -26.14 -10.56 -20.22
N CYS A 33 -26.47 -9.33 -20.58
CA CYS A 33 -25.55 -8.47 -21.33
C CYS A 33 -24.21 -8.38 -20.58
N PRO A 34 -23.07 -8.54 -21.27
CA PRO A 34 -21.77 -8.42 -20.63
C PRO A 34 -21.59 -7.01 -20.04
N SER A 35 -20.97 -6.93 -18.86
CA SER A 35 -20.66 -5.66 -18.21
C SER A 35 -19.68 -4.84 -19.07
N PRO A 36 -19.62 -3.50 -18.92
CA PRO A 36 -18.64 -2.67 -19.65
C PRO A 36 -17.19 -3.13 -19.48
N ARG A 37 -16.84 -3.73 -18.32
CA ARG A 37 -15.53 -4.36 -18.07
C ARG A 37 -15.34 -5.65 -18.86
N GLU A 38 -16.35 -6.51 -18.94
CA GLU A 38 -16.29 -7.73 -19.77
C GLU A 38 -16.27 -7.37 -21.27
N ILE A 39 -17.00 -6.35 -21.70
CA ILE A 39 -16.94 -5.81 -23.06
C ILE A 39 -15.55 -5.25 -23.33
N SER A 40 -14.97 -4.47 -22.42
CA SER A 40 -13.61 -3.92 -22.57
C SER A 40 -12.56 -5.02 -22.56
N LYS A 41 -12.72 -6.06 -21.73
CA LYS A 41 -11.84 -7.23 -21.68
C LYS A 41 -11.94 -8.09 -22.95
N VAL A 42 -13.15 -8.23 -23.51
CA VAL A 42 -13.39 -8.94 -24.77
C VAL A 42 -12.89 -8.11 -25.96
N MET A 43 -13.12 -6.80 -25.99
CA MET A 43 -12.60 -5.89 -27.03
C MET A 43 -11.07 -5.80 -26.98
N ALA A 44 -10.48 -5.78 -25.78
CA ALA A 44 -9.05 -5.97 -25.60
C ALA A 44 -8.64 -7.32 -26.19
N SER A 45 -9.30 -8.44 -25.83
CA SER A 45 -8.97 -9.77 -26.38
C SER A 45 -9.10 -9.89 -27.92
N MET A 46 -9.91 -9.06 -28.56
CA MET A 46 -10.04 -9.03 -30.03
C MET A 46 -8.91 -8.23 -30.72
N ALA A 47 -8.21 -7.34 -30.01
CA ALA A 47 -7.02 -6.64 -30.50
C ALA A 47 -5.73 -7.48 -30.36
N LEU A 48 -5.82 -8.71 -29.85
CA LEU A 48 -4.70 -9.51 -29.33
C LEU A 48 -4.39 -10.76 -30.16
N GLY A 49 -4.43 -10.68 -31.50
CA GLY A 49 -4.09 -11.83 -32.37
C GLY A 49 -2.76 -12.50 -32.01
N MET A 50 -1.78 -11.75 -31.49
CA MET A 50 -0.47 -12.21 -31.00
C MET A 50 -0.46 -12.88 -29.62
N LEU A 51 -1.48 -12.67 -28.80
CA LEU A 51 -1.59 -13.39 -27.53
C LEU A 51 -2.26 -14.76 -27.68
N ASN A 52 -2.84 -15.04 -28.84
CA ASN A 52 -3.42 -16.34 -29.15
C ASN A 52 -2.39 -17.33 -29.73
N GLU A 53 -1.35 -16.83 -30.41
CA GLU A 53 -0.19 -17.64 -30.80
C GLU A 53 0.82 -17.62 -29.64
N GLY A 54 0.87 -18.71 -28.87
CA GLY A 54 1.43 -18.74 -27.51
C GLY A 54 2.88 -18.26 -27.28
N GLY A 55 3.63 -17.82 -28.29
CA GLY A 55 4.95 -17.21 -28.11
C GLY A 55 5.38 -16.31 -29.27
N CYS A 56 6.28 -15.37 -28.99
CA CYS A 56 6.83 -14.39 -29.95
C CYS A 56 8.35 -14.32 -29.82
N SER A 57 9.09 -14.30 -30.93
CA SER A 57 10.52 -14.02 -30.88
C SER A 57 10.78 -12.55 -30.51
N GLU A 58 11.99 -12.24 -30.03
CA GLU A 58 12.39 -10.87 -29.69
C GLU A 58 12.32 -9.93 -30.92
N ASP A 59 12.76 -10.42 -32.08
CA ASP A 59 12.75 -9.64 -33.33
C ASP A 59 11.34 -9.39 -33.85
N GLU A 60 10.44 -10.39 -33.80
CA GLU A 60 9.03 -10.21 -34.17
C GLU A 60 8.32 -9.20 -33.26
N LEU A 61 8.69 -9.18 -31.97
CA LEU A 61 8.12 -8.26 -30.99
C LEU A 61 8.55 -6.82 -31.27
N LEU A 62 9.86 -6.62 -31.45
CA LEU A 62 10.45 -5.33 -31.80
C LEU A 62 9.86 -4.79 -33.10
N GLU A 63 9.73 -5.64 -34.12
CA GLU A 63 9.21 -5.21 -35.40
C GLU A 63 7.74 -4.75 -35.31
N LYS A 64 6.93 -5.38 -34.46
CA LYS A 64 5.56 -4.92 -34.18
C LYS A 64 5.54 -3.59 -33.43
N CYS A 65 6.43 -3.40 -32.46
CA CYS A 65 6.57 -2.12 -31.77
C CYS A 65 6.96 -1.00 -32.75
N ILE A 66 7.89 -1.25 -33.68
CA ILE A 66 8.30 -0.29 -34.71
C ILE A 66 7.13 0.02 -35.66
N GLN A 67 6.43 -1.02 -36.13
CA GLN A 67 5.28 -0.87 -37.02
C GLN A 67 4.07 -0.19 -36.37
N SER A 68 4.06 -0.04 -35.04
CA SER A 68 3.01 0.69 -34.32
C SER A 68 3.04 2.19 -34.59
N PHE A 69 4.10 2.74 -35.17
CA PHE A 69 4.19 4.16 -35.51
C PHE A 69 3.94 4.42 -37.00
N ASP A 70 3.31 5.53 -37.34
CA ASP A 70 3.26 6.04 -38.71
C ASP A 70 4.43 6.97 -39.03
N SER A 71 4.46 7.54 -40.24
CA SER A 71 5.52 8.47 -40.68
C SER A 71 5.50 9.82 -39.95
N ALA A 72 4.41 10.16 -39.26
CA ALA A 72 4.29 11.37 -38.46
C ALA A 72 4.61 11.12 -36.96
N GLY A 73 4.94 9.87 -36.60
CA GLY A 73 5.18 9.48 -35.21
C GLY A 73 3.89 9.26 -34.40
N SER A 74 2.73 9.20 -35.04
CA SER A 74 1.47 8.88 -34.38
C SER A 74 1.31 7.37 -34.26
N LEU A 75 0.66 6.93 -33.18
CA LEU A 75 0.35 5.51 -32.96
C LEU A 75 -0.74 5.05 -33.93
N ARG A 76 -0.45 3.97 -34.65
CA ARG A 76 -1.44 3.21 -35.41
C ARG A 76 -2.39 2.51 -34.44
N ARG A 77 -3.62 2.20 -34.87
CA ARG A 77 -4.68 1.61 -34.02
C ARG A 77 -4.15 0.41 -33.20
N GLY A 78 -4.32 0.47 -31.87
CA GLY A 78 -3.98 -0.61 -30.92
C GLY A 78 -2.64 -0.39 -30.21
N ASP A 79 -2.65 0.37 -29.12
CA ASP A 79 -1.48 0.71 -28.30
C ASP A 79 -1.20 -0.29 -27.16
N HIS A 80 -2.14 -1.18 -26.85
CA HIS A 80 -2.03 -2.13 -25.74
C HIS A 80 -0.75 -2.97 -25.79
N VAL A 81 -0.45 -3.60 -26.93
CA VAL A 81 0.73 -4.47 -27.05
C VAL A 81 2.01 -3.66 -26.93
N LEU A 82 2.07 -2.47 -27.53
CA LEU A 82 3.22 -1.57 -27.41
C LEU A 82 3.44 -1.17 -25.95
N ASN A 83 2.41 -0.67 -25.28
CA ASN A 83 2.48 -0.21 -23.89
C ASN A 83 2.81 -1.38 -22.94
N MET A 84 2.23 -2.56 -23.18
CA MET A 84 2.57 -3.77 -22.46
C MET A 84 4.04 -4.13 -22.62
N VAL A 85 4.57 -4.13 -23.83
CA VAL A 85 5.99 -4.46 -24.07
C VAL A 85 6.90 -3.42 -23.43
N LEU A 86 6.63 -2.13 -23.61
CA LEU A 86 7.47 -1.08 -23.02
C LEU A 86 7.46 -1.11 -21.49
N ALA A 87 6.32 -1.40 -20.86
CA ALA A 87 6.23 -1.53 -19.41
C ALA A 87 6.81 -2.86 -18.88
N MET A 88 6.75 -3.94 -19.66
CA MET A 88 7.02 -5.30 -19.16
C MET A 88 8.28 -5.97 -19.73
N HIS A 89 8.92 -5.42 -20.76
CA HIS A 89 10.09 -6.07 -21.39
C HIS A 89 11.19 -6.38 -20.37
N SER A 90 11.39 -5.49 -19.40
CA SER A 90 12.36 -5.66 -18.33
C SER A 90 12.21 -7.02 -17.64
N TRP A 91 10.98 -7.56 -17.54
CA TRP A 91 10.67 -8.81 -16.81
C TRP A 91 11.34 -10.05 -17.41
N VAL A 92 11.67 -9.98 -18.69
CA VAL A 92 12.21 -11.11 -19.46
C VAL A 92 13.54 -10.79 -20.14
N LEU A 93 13.87 -9.50 -20.25
CA LEU A 93 14.98 -8.97 -21.00
C LEU A 93 15.50 -7.65 -20.38
N PRO A 94 16.82 -7.48 -20.17
CA PRO A 94 17.37 -6.20 -19.73
C PRO A 94 17.03 -5.06 -20.70
N SER A 95 16.67 -3.89 -20.16
CA SER A 95 16.34 -2.72 -20.97
C SER A 95 17.52 -2.29 -21.86
N ALA A 96 18.76 -2.33 -21.36
CA ALA A 96 19.95 -2.07 -22.15
C ALA A 96 20.08 -2.99 -23.39
N HIS A 97 19.73 -4.28 -23.26
CA HIS A 97 19.70 -5.20 -24.41
C HIS A 97 18.59 -4.85 -25.40
N PHE A 98 17.40 -4.49 -24.90
CA PHE A 98 16.28 -4.04 -25.74
C PHE A 98 16.68 -2.80 -26.58
N ALA A 99 17.34 -1.82 -25.95
CA ALA A 99 17.88 -0.64 -26.64
C ALA A 99 19.00 -1.00 -27.64
N ALA A 100 19.90 -1.91 -27.30
CA ALA A 100 20.99 -2.34 -28.19
C ALA A 100 20.46 -3.03 -29.45
N ARG A 101 19.38 -3.82 -29.33
CA ARG A 101 18.69 -4.40 -30.49
C ARG A 101 18.05 -3.33 -31.37
N LEU A 102 17.41 -2.31 -30.80
CA LEU A 102 16.87 -1.18 -31.58
C LEU A 102 17.98 -0.41 -32.33
N LEU A 103 19.14 -0.20 -31.71
CA LEU A 103 20.31 0.37 -32.37
C LEU A 103 20.78 -0.49 -33.55
N THR A 104 20.89 -1.80 -33.35
CA THR A 104 21.29 -2.73 -34.41
C THR A 104 20.31 -2.67 -35.59
N LEU A 105 19.00 -2.71 -35.31
CA LEU A 105 17.95 -2.61 -36.34
C LEU A 105 18.00 -1.27 -37.10
N TYR A 106 18.34 -0.17 -36.43
CA TYR A 106 18.51 1.13 -37.06
C TYR A 106 19.71 1.16 -38.01
N GLN A 107 20.83 0.51 -37.64
CA GLN A 107 22.04 0.40 -38.45
C GLN A 107 21.87 -0.56 -39.63
N GLU A 108 21.11 -1.65 -39.46
CA GLU A 108 20.81 -2.59 -40.56
C GLU A 108 19.87 -2.00 -41.61
N ALA A 109 19.00 -1.06 -41.20
CA ALA A 109 18.03 -0.38 -42.07
C ALA A 109 18.69 0.68 -42.98
N THR A 110 19.64 0.26 -43.82
CA THR A 110 20.34 1.14 -44.78
C THR A 110 19.58 1.28 -46.11
N GLY A 111 19.68 2.44 -46.75
CA GLY A 111 19.09 2.74 -48.07
C GLY A 111 17.76 3.53 -48.04
N SER A 112 17.42 4.14 -49.17
CA SER A 112 16.27 5.08 -49.30
C SER A 112 14.91 4.43 -49.05
N THR A 113 14.78 3.11 -49.26
CA THR A 113 13.53 2.38 -49.02
C THR A 113 13.27 2.05 -47.55
N GLN A 114 14.27 2.23 -46.69
CA GLN A 114 14.19 1.92 -45.25
C GLN A 114 14.13 3.19 -44.37
N GLU A 115 14.06 4.38 -44.96
CA GLU A 115 13.98 5.65 -44.23
C GLU A 115 12.78 5.73 -43.30
N LEU A 116 11.63 5.21 -43.74
CA LEU A 116 10.43 5.12 -42.90
C LEU A 116 10.67 4.23 -41.66
N ARG A 117 11.37 3.11 -41.84
CA ARG A 117 11.68 2.17 -40.75
C ARG A 117 12.62 2.82 -39.73
N ARG A 118 13.70 3.47 -40.20
CA ARG A 118 14.61 4.25 -39.34
C ARG A 118 13.85 5.31 -38.54
N LEU A 119 12.94 6.04 -39.19
CA LEU A 119 12.12 7.05 -38.53
C LEU A 119 11.19 6.46 -37.46
N GLN A 120 10.53 5.32 -37.76
CA GLN A 120 9.69 4.60 -36.80
C GLN A 120 10.48 4.12 -35.58
N ILE A 121 11.72 3.65 -35.77
CA ILE A 121 12.61 3.27 -34.65
C ILE A 121 12.91 4.49 -33.77
N CYS A 122 13.24 5.64 -34.36
CA CYS A 122 13.44 6.87 -33.59
C CYS A 122 12.18 7.29 -32.82
N HIS A 123 11.00 7.16 -33.42
CA HIS A 123 9.72 7.43 -32.73
C HIS A 123 9.47 6.46 -31.58
N LEU A 124 9.76 5.18 -31.75
CA LEU A 124 9.63 4.17 -30.69
C LEU A 124 10.55 4.47 -29.51
N VAL A 125 11.84 4.74 -29.75
CA VAL A 125 12.80 5.09 -28.69
C VAL A 125 12.34 6.35 -27.97
N ARG A 126 11.98 7.40 -28.71
CA ARG A 126 11.46 8.64 -28.13
C ARG A 126 10.20 8.40 -27.30
N TYR A 127 9.25 7.63 -27.81
CA TYR A 127 8.00 7.31 -27.12
C TYR A 127 8.28 6.57 -25.82
N TRP A 128 9.15 5.56 -25.86
CA TRP A 128 9.57 4.80 -24.67
C TRP A 128 10.14 5.72 -23.59
N LEU A 129 11.11 6.58 -23.94
CA LEU A 129 11.74 7.50 -22.99
C LEU A 129 10.78 8.57 -22.46
N THR A 130 9.75 8.92 -23.23
CA THR A 130 8.72 9.88 -22.80
C THR A 130 7.71 9.23 -21.84
N GLN A 131 7.34 7.96 -22.07
CA GLN A 131 6.37 7.24 -21.23
C GLN A 131 7.01 6.68 -19.95
N HIS A 132 8.30 6.34 -19.98
CA HIS A 132 9.01 5.69 -18.87
C HIS A 132 10.36 6.37 -18.55
N PRO A 133 10.39 7.68 -18.23
CA PRO A 133 11.62 8.42 -17.97
C PRO A 133 12.43 7.87 -16.77
N GLU A 134 11.76 7.22 -15.83
CA GLU A 134 12.37 6.58 -14.66
C GLU A 134 13.34 5.45 -15.04
N THR A 135 13.12 4.78 -16.18
CA THR A 135 13.97 3.66 -16.63
C THR A 135 15.40 4.08 -16.96
N MET A 136 15.61 5.32 -17.42
CA MET A 136 16.94 5.88 -17.67
C MET A 136 17.75 6.04 -16.39
N HIS A 137 17.12 6.55 -15.33
CA HIS A 137 17.81 6.90 -14.09
C HIS A 137 18.25 5.66 -13.30
N GLN A 138 17.63 4.51 -13.57
CA GLN A 138 17.84 3.28 -12.81
C GLN A 138 18.87 2.35 -13.47
N ASP A 139 19.13 2.49 -14.77
CA ASP A 139 20.04 1.62 -15.53
C ASP A 139 21.09 2.44 -16.31
N PRO A 140 22.30 2.62 -15.75
CA PRO A 140 23.39 3.34 -16.41
C PRO A 140 23.82 2.73 -17.75
N GLN A 141 23.68 1.41 -17.92
CA GLN A 141 24.02 0.76 -19.19
C GLN A 141 23.00 1.13 -20.27
N LEU A 142 21.74 1.25 -19.89
CA LEU A 142 20.71 1.71 -20.81
C LEU A 142 20.97 3.16 -21.25
N GLU A 143 21.35 4.05 -20.33
CA GLU A 143 21.73 5.43 -20.67
C GLU A 143 22.88 5.48 -21.69
N GLU A 144 23.93 4.67 -21.49
CA GLU A 144 25.05 4.57 -22.44
C GLU A 144 24.59 4.12 -23.84
N VAL A 145 23.77 3.07 -23.90
CA VAL A 145 23.28 2.51 -25.18
C VAL A 145 22.36 3.49 -25.90
N ILE A 146 21.50 4.21 -25.17
CA ILE A 146 20.64 5.26 -25.74
C ILE A 146 21.47 6.46 -26.22
N GLY A 147 22.52 6.85 -25.48
CA GLY A 147 23.46 7.87 -25.93
C GLY A 147 24.15 7.49 -27.24
N ARG A 148 24.63 6.24 -27.35
CA ARG A 148 25.19 5.68 -28.59
C ARG A 148 24.17 5.64 -29.73
N PHE A 149 22.91 5.33 -29.41
CA PHE A 149 21.82 5.32 -30.40
C PHE A 149 21.65 6.70 -31.03
N TRP A 150 21.48 7.75 -30.21
CA TRP A 150 21.28 9.10 -30.74
C TRP A 150 22.52 9.67 -31.43
N ALA A 151 23.73 9.36 -30.96
CA ALA A 151 24.97 9.71 -31.66
C ALA A 151 25.04 9.09 -33.07
N THR A 152 24.52 7.86 -33.23
CA THR A 152 24.45 7.20 -34.54
C THR A 152 23.40 7.88 -35.44
N VAL A 153 22.25 8.27 -34.88
CA VAL A 153 21.21 9.03 -35.60
C VAL A 153 21.72 10.40 -36.06
N GLU A 154 22.55 11.07 -35.25
CA GLU A 154 23.18 12.34 -35.64
C GLU A 154 24.13 12.18 -36.83
N GLN A 155 24.94 11.13 -36.84
CA GLN A 155 25.93 10.88 -37.88
C GLN A 155 25.32 10.40 -39.20
N GLU A 156 24.28 9.56 -39.14
CA GLU A 156 23.77 8.83 -40.30
C GLU A 156 22.31 9.15 -40.68
N GLY A 157 21.58 9.86 -39.82
CA GLY A 157 20.16 10.15 -39.98
C GLY A 157 19.88 11.35 -40.89
N ASN A 158 18.66 11.44 -41.40
CA ASN A 158 18.19 12.62 -42.12
C ASN A 158 17.78 13.74 -41.13
N SER A 159 17.53 14.95 -41.64
CA SER A 159 17.20 16.12 -40.80
C SER A 159 15.99 15.91 -39.87
N VAL A 160 15.01 15.10 -40.29
CA VAL A 160 13.84 14.78 -39.44
C VAL A 160 14.24 13.86 -38.29
N GLN A 161 15.04 12.83 -38.56
CA GLN A 161 15.52 11.89 -37.54
C GLN A 161 16.45 12.58 -36.52
N GLN A 162 17.35 13.45 -36.99
CA GLN A 162 18.24 14.24 -36.14
C GLN A 162 17.44 15.14 -35.18
N SER A 163 16.36 15.78 -35.66
CA SER A 163 15.50 16.64 -34.82
C SER A 163 14.78 15.90 -33.70
N LEU A 164 14.64 14.56 -33.78
CA LEU A 164 14.04 13.75 -32.72
C LEU A 164 15.00 13.53 -31.54
N GLY A 165 16.32 13.53 -31.78
CA GLY A 165 17.37 13.36 -30.77
C GLY A 165 17.52 14.55 -29.82
N ASP A 166 17.29 15.78 -30.32
CA ASP A 166 17.33 17.04 -29.55
C ASP A 166 16.35 17.09 -28.35
N PHE A 167 15.40 16.17 -28.30
CA PHE A 167 14.44 16.06 -27.19
C PHE A 167 14.94 15.12 -26.10
N SER A 168 15.81 14.17 -26.42
CA SER A 168 16.46 13.27 -25.45
C SER A 168 17.39 14.05 -24.54
N SER A 169 18.08 15.07 -25.06
CA SER A 169 18.93 15.98 -24.28
C SER A 169 18.15 16.88 -23.31
N ARG A 170 16.81 16.99 -23.46
CA ARG A 170 15.94 17.75 -22.54
C ARG A 170 15.36 16.91 -21.39
N LEU A 171 15.59 15.60 -21.39
CA LEU A 171 15.04 14.68 -20.38
C LEU A 171 15.96 14.51 -19.14
N SER A 172 16.99 15.35 -18.94
CA SER A 172 17.77 15.44 -17.69
C SER A 172 18.33 16.86 -17.44
N PRO A 173 18.42 17.37 -16.18
CA PRO A 173 17.78 16.96 -14.93
C PRO A 173 16.81 18.04 -14.40
N GLY A 174 15.55 17.67 -14.32
CA GLY A 174 14.60 18.24 -13.38
C GLY A 174 13.72 17.08 -12.99
N GLY A 175 14.13 16.32 -11.97
CA GLY A 175 13.28 15.26 -11.43
C GLY A 175 11.88 15.82 -11.18
N PRO A 176 10.82 15.01 -11.19
CA PRO A 176 9.57 15.46 -10.61
C PRO A 176 9.94 15.94 -9.21
N GLY A 177 9.84 17.26 -9.00
CA GLY A 177 10.09 17.83 -7.69
C GLY A 177 9.22 17.07 -6.69
N PRO A 178 9.59 17.07 -5.39
CA PRO A 178 8.70 16.54 -4.36
C PRO A 178 7.29 17.05 -4.66
N PRO A 179 6.27 16.17 -4.68
CA PRO A 179 4.93 16.53 -5.12
C PRO A 179 4.59 17.88 -4.52
N HIS A 180 4.20 18.84 -5.38
CA HIS A 180 3.87 20.19 -4.91
C HIS A 180 3.01 20.06 -3.66
N PRO A 181 3.38 20.71 -2.54
CA PRO A 181 2.51 20.71 -1.38
C PRO A 181 1.15 21.16 -1.89
N MET A 182 0.14 20.32 -1.67
CA MET A 182 -1.21 20.57 -2.15
C MET A 182 -1.62 21.95 -1.63
N SER A 183 -1.54 22.97 -2.48
CA SER A 183 -2.09 24.28 -2.17
C SER A 183 -3.60 24.09 -2.15
N SER A 184 -4.10 23.89 -0.94
CA SER A 184 -5.52 23.86 -0.65
C SER A 184 -6.13 25.18 -1.17
N PRO A 185 -7.25 25.16 -1.89
CA PRO A 185 -8.00 26.38 -2.17
C PRO A 185 -8.36 27.02 -0.82
N GLY A 186 -7.82 28.20 -0.57
CA GLY A 186 -8.17 29.01 0.58
C GLY A 186 -9.66 29.35 0.57
N LEU A 187 -10.20 29.50 1.78
CA LEU A 187 -11.54 29.99 2.13
C LEU A 187 -12.65 28.93 2.28
N GLY A 188 -12.38 27.93 3.12
CA GLY A 188 -13.41 27.29 3.94
C GLY A 188 -13.01 27.44 5.43
N LYS A 189 -13.97 27.71 6.32
CA LYS A 189 -13.75 27.83 7.77
C LYS A 189 -12.87 26.66 8.25
N LYS A 190 -11.62 26.94 8.65
CA LYS A 190 -10.70 25.92 9.21
C LYS A 190 -11.42 25.27 10.40
N ARG A 191 -11.83 24.00 10.25
CA ARG A 191 -12.35 23.22 11.37
C ARG A 191 -11.22 23.18 12.41
N LYS A 192 -11.53 23.50 13.67
CA LYS A 192 -10.58 23.34 14.77
C LYS A 192 -10.38 21.83 14.95
N VAL A 193 -9.27 21.29 14.47
CA VAL A 193 -8.92 19.87 14.64
C VAL A 193 -8.21 19.73 15.98
N SER A 194 -8.76 18.92 16.88
CA SER A 194 -8.08 18.58 18.13
C SER A 194 -6.93 17.62 17.84
N LEU A 195 -5.74 17.92 18.34
CA LEU A 195 -4.59 17.00 18.25
C LEU A 195 -4.66 15.91 19.34
N LEU A 196 -5.67 15.90 20.20
CA LEU A 196 -5.79 14.93 21.28
C LEU A 196 -6.50 13.66 20.80
N PHE A 197 -5.83 12.51 20.94
CA PHE A 197 -6.37 11.20 20.55
C PHE A 197 -7.73 10.94 21.16
N ASP A 198 -7.94 11.23 22.44
CA ASP A 198 -9.22 10.94 23.13
C ASP A 198 -10.38 11.72 22.52
N HIS A 199 -10.15 12.96 22.07
CA HIS A 199 -11.16 13.84 21.47
C HIS A 199 -11.31 13.67 19.96
N LEU A 200 -10.38 12.98 19.30
CA LEU A 200 -10.41 12.80 17.86
C LEU A 200 -11.57 11.87 17.46
N GLU A 201 -12.38 12.29 16.49
CA GLU A 201 -13.48 11.46 16.00
C GLU A 201 -12.95 10.22 15.26
N THR A 202 -13.65 9.09 15.36
CA THR A 202 -13.24 7.83 14.73
C THR A 202 -13.23 7.91 13.20
N GLY A 203 -14.11 8.73 12.62
CA GLY A 203 -14.13 9.04 11.19
C GLY A 203 -12.90 9.84 10.77
N GLU A 204 -12.57 10.92 11.49
CA GLU A 204 -11.39 11.74 11.20
C GLU A 204 -10.10 10.91 11.30
N LEU A 205 -9.95 10.09 12.35
CA LEU A 205 -8.79 9.21 12.47
C LEU A 205 -8.69 8.21 11.29
N ALA A 206 -9.79 7.61 10.88
CA ALA A 206 -9.82 6.70 9.73
C ALA A 206 -9.46 7.41 8.41
N GLU A 207 -9.93 8.63 8.19
CA GLU A 207 -9.59 9.44 7.02
C GLU A 207 -8.08 9.78 6.97
N HIS A 208 -7.49 10.20 8.09
CA HIS A 208 -6.07 10.56 8.14
C HIS A 208 -5.15 9.34 7.99
N LEU A 209 -5.48 8.20 8.62
CA LEU A 209 -4.76 6.95 8.38
C LEU A 209 -4.89 6.49 6.93
N THR A 210 -6.07 6.67 6.32
CA THR A 210 -6.28 6.37 4.89
C THR A 210 -5.43 7.26 4.00
N TYR A 211 -5.27 8.52 4.37
CA TYR A 211 -4.46 9.47 3.63
C TYR A 211 -2.95 9.15 3.73
N LEU A 212 -2.44 8.79 4.91
CA LEU A 212 -1.06 8.32 5.09
C LEU A 212 -0.78 7.05 4.29
N GLU A 213 -1.67 6.06 4.39
CA GLU A 213 -1.56 4.82 3.65
C GLU A 213 -1.60 5.05 2.13
N PHE A 214 -2.50 5.93 1.67
CA PHE A 214 -2.61 6.25 0.25
C PHE A 214 -1.35 6.94 -0.29
N ARG A 215 -0.77 7.90 0.46
CA ARG A 215 0.53 8.51 0.10
C ARG A 215 1.63 7.46 -0.03
N SER A 216 1.69 6.51 0.92
CA SER A 216 2.66 5.41 0.85
C SER A 216 2.40 4.49 -0.34
N PHE A 217 1.15 4.16 -0.64
CA PHE A 217 0.77 3.32 -1.77
C PHE A 217 1.08 3.97 -3.14
N GLN A 218 0.90 5.28 -3.26
CA GLN A 218 1.25 6.03 -4.46
C GLN A 218 2.75 6.09 -4.74
N ALA A 219 3.58 6.00 -3.69
CA ALA A 219 5.04 6.00 -3.83
C ALA A 219 5.58 4.68 -4.40
N ILE A 220 4.81 3.58 -4.35
CA ILE A 220 5.25 2.27 -4.82
C ILE A 220 5.41 2.30 -6.35
N THR A 221 6.63 2.04 -6.82
CA THR A 221 6.94 2.08 -8.25
C THR A 221 6.67 0.73 -8.93
N PRO A 222 6.48 0.70 -10.25
CA PRO A 222 6.45 -0.55 -11.01
C PRO A 222 7.71 -1.41 -10.83
N GLN A 223 8.86 -0.77 -10.61
CA GLN A 223 10.13 -1.45 -10.37
C GLN A 223 10.14 -2.15 -9.01
N ASP A 224 9.64 -1.52 -7.94
CA ASP A 224 9.50 -2.15 -6.63
C ASP A 224 8.61 -3.41 -6.70
N LEU A 225 7.50 -3.34 -7.44
CA LEU A 225 6.60 -4.48 -7.64
C LEU A 225 7.27 -5.62 -8.40
N ARG A 226 8.02 -5.28 -9.45
CA ARG A 226 8.80 -6.24 -10.24
C ARG A 226 9.87 -6.91 -9.39
N ASP A 227 10.70 -6.13 -8.71
CA ASP A 227 11.81 -6.65 -7.91
C ASP A 227 11.29 -7.53 -6.76
N TYR A 228 10.21 -7.13 -6.10
CA TYR A 228 9.53 -7.98 -5.13
C TYR A 228 9.08 -9.32 -5.74
N VAL A 229 8.45 -9.31 -6.91
CA VAL A 229 7.94 -10.54 -7.55
C VAL A 229 9.08 -11.47 -7.99
N LEU A 230 10.21 -10.91 -8.43
CA LEU A 230 11.37 -11.69 -8.87
C LEU A 230 12.22 -12.20 -7.70
N GLN A 231 12.35 -11.42 -6.62
CA GLN A 231 13.22 -11.73 -5.48
C GLN A 231 12.46 -12.43 -4.34
N GLY A 232 11.14 -12.35 -4.31
CA GLY A 232 10.30 -12.86 -3.23
C GLY A 232 10.51 -12.13 -1.90
N SER A 233 11.11 -10.95 -1.92
CA SER A 233 11.43 -10.15 -0.74
C SER A 233 11.14 -8.67 -0.97
N VAL A 234 10.72 -7.98 0.08
CA VAL A 234 10.57 -6.52 0.07
C VAL A 234 11.92 -5.80 0.27
N ARG A 235 12.97 -6.53 0.68
CA ARG A 235 14.30 -5.95 0.83
C ARG A 235 14.83 -5.46 -0.51
N GLY A 236 15.34 -4.24 -0.54
CA GLY A 236 15.78 -3.60 -1.78
C GLY A 236 14.67 -2.89 -2.55
N CYS A 237 13.42 -2.93 -2.05
CA CYS A 237 12.27 -2.21 -2.60
C CYS A 237 11.84 -1.12 -1.59
N PRO A 238 12.54 0.01 -1.48
CA PRO A 238 12.43 0.93 -0.34
C PRO A 238 11.02 1.51 -0.13
N THR A 239 10.28 1.77 -1.20
CA THR A 239 8.92 2.33 -1.10
C THR A 239 7.91 1.26 -0.64
N LEU A 240 8.08 0.02 -1.11
CA LEU A 240 7.27 -1.13 -0.71
C LEU A 240 7.57 -1.55 0.73
N GLU A 241 8.85 -1.55 1.10
CA GLU A 241 9.31 -1.75 2.48
C GLU A 241 8.73 -0.68 3.41
N GLY A 242 8.70 0.59 2.97
CA GLY A 242 8.05 1.69 3.67
C GLY A 242 6.55 1.45 3.90
N SER A 243 5.81 0.99 2.88
CA SER A 243 4.37 0.68 3.00
C SER A 243 4.10 -0.48 3.97
N VAL A 244 4.93 -1.53 3.93
CA VAL A 244 4.89 -2.61 4.93
C VAL A 244 5.17 -2.06 6.33
N GLY A 245 6.22 -1.25 6.46
CA GLY A 245 6.62 -0.61 7.71
C GLY A 245 5.50 0.24 8.30
N LEU A 246 4.80 1.01 7.48
CA LEU A 246 3.65 1.82 7.90
C LEU A 246 2.52 0.94 8.43
N SER A 247 2.12 -0.10 7.69
CA SER A 247 1.08 -1.05 8.13
C SER A 247 1.43 -1.72 9.46
N ASN A 248 2.67 -2.20 9.62
CA ASN A 248 3.15 -2.80 10.86
C ASN A 248 3.16 -1.79 12.02
N SER A 249 3.53 -0.54 11.74
CA SER A 249 3.56 0.53 12.72
C SER A 249 2.16 0.92 13.18
N VAL A 250 1.16 0.94 12.28
CA VAL A 250 -0.26 1.09 12.66
C VAL A 250 -0.71 -0.03 13.59
N SER A 251 -0.38 -1.30 13.27
CA SER A 251 -0.72 -2.43 14.13
C SER A 251 -0.11 -2.31 15.53
N ARG A 252 1.17 -1.93 15.63
CA ARG A 252 1.85 -1.75 16.92
C ARG A 252 1.32 -0.54 17.68
N TRP A 253 1.07 0.57 16.99
CA TRP A 253 0.48 1.77 17.58
C TRP A 253 -0.87 1.47 18.22
N VAL A 254 -1.74 0.72 17.56
CA VAL A 254 -3.02 0.25 18.16
C VAL A 254 -2.79 -0.51 19.46
N GLN A 255 -1.85 -1.47 19.47
CA GLN A 255 -1.54 -2.27 20.64
C GLN A 255 -1.03 -1.42 21.81
N VAL A 256 -0.08 -0.54 21.52
CA VAL A 256 0.58 0.33 22.48
C VAL A 256 -0.39 1.39 23.03
N MET A 257 -1.26 1.94 22.20
CA MET A 257 -2.33 2.85 22.62
C MET A 257 -3.30 2.18 23.60
N VAL A 258 -3.69 0.92 23.36
CA VAL A 258 -4.49 0.15 24.33
C VAL A 258 -3.70 -0.06 25.62
N LEU A 259 -2.47 -0.55 25.56
CA LEU A 259 -1.65 -0.86 26.74
C LEU A 259 -1.19 0.36 27.54
N SER A 260 -1.25 1.55 26.94
CA SER A 260 -0.99 2.82 27.62
C SER A 260 -1.96 3.07 28.77
N ARG A 261 -3.20 2.56 28.68
CA ARG A 261 -4.23 2.80 29.70
C ARG A 261 -4.08 1.83 30.88
N PRO A 262 -3.98 2.33 32.13
CA PRO A 262 -3.70 1.50 33.30
C PRO A 262 -4.91 0.64 33.72
N GLY A 263 -6.14 1.15 33.59
CA GLY A 263 -7.36 0.44 34.01
C GLY A 263 -8.01 -0.37 32.89
N ALA A 264 -8.58 -1.54 33.21
CA ALA A 264 -9.25 -2.42 32.24
C ALA A 264 -10.42 -1.73 31.50
N ALA A 265 -11.24 -0.97 32.21
CA ALA A 265 -12.33 -0.20 31.61
C ALA A 265 -11.84 0.90 30.64
N GLN A 266 -10.73 1.58 30.96
CA GLN A 266 -10.12 2.57 30.07
C GLN A 266 -9.51 1.92 28.83
N ARG A 267 -8.87 0.75 28.99
CA ARG A 267 -8.40 -0.06 27.85
C ARG A 267 -9.56 -0.48 26.95
N ALA A 268 -10.69 -0.88 27.53
CA ALA A 268 -11.90 -1.23 26.79
C ALA A 268 -12.45 -0.05 25.96
N GLN A 269 -12.39 1.18 26.47
CA GLN A 269 -12.76 2.38 25.70
C GLN A 269 -11.86 2.58 24.47
N VAL A 270 -10.54 2.39 24.62
CA VAL A 270 -9.60 2.49 23.50
C VAL A 270 -9.82 1.35 22.48
N LEU A 271 -10.06 0.12 22.97
CA LEU A 271 -10.43 -1.01 22.12
C LEU A 271 -11.70 -0.70 21.31
N ASP A 272 -12.76 -0.25 21.96
CA ASP A 272 -14.01 0.12 21.31
C ASP A 272 -13.81 1.22 20.26
N LYS A 273 -13.03 2.25 20.60
CA LYS A 273 -12.68 3.32 19.67
C LYS A 273 -12.01 2.79 18.40
N PHE A 274 -11.04 1.89 18.53
CA PHE A 274 -10.37 1.29 17.37
C PHE A 274 -11.26 0.32 16.57
N ILE A 275 -12.20 -0.38 17.22
CA ILE A 275 -13.22 -1.18 16.53
C ILE A 275 -14.07 -0.26 15.65
N GLN A 276 -14.49 0.90 16.18
CA GLN A 276 -15.24 1.90 15.40
C GLN A 276 -14.39 2.50 14.27
N VAL A 277 -13.10 2.77 14.49
CA VAL A 277 -12.17 3.21 13.42
C VAL A 277 -12.08 2.15 12.32
N ALA A 278 -11.97 0.87 12.67
CA ALA A 278 -11.95 -0.22 11.69
C ALA A 278 -13.26 -0.28 10.88
N GLN A 279 -14.42 -0.08 11.51
CA GLN A 279 -15.70 0.03 10.78
C GLN A 279 -15.70 1.24 9.82
N LYS A 280 -15.10 2.36 10.20
CA LYS A 280 -14.95 3.54 9.32
C LYS A 280 -13.99 3.27 8.16
N LEU A 281 -12.87 2.59 8.39
CA LEU A 281 -11.95 2.17 7.32
C LEU A 281 -12.63 1.24 6.31
N LEU A 282 -13.51 0.34 6.78
CA LEU A 282 -14.33 -0.48 5.90
C LEU A 282 -15.29 0.36 5.05
N GLN A 283 -15.93 1.38 5.62
CA GLN A 283 -16.81 2.31 4.89
C GLN A 283 -16.04 3.13 3.85
N LEU A 284 -14.78 3.48 4.13
CA LEU A 284 -13.87 4.17 3.21
C LEU A 284 -13.26 3.23 2.15
N HIS A 285 -13.59 1.93 2.18
CA HIS A 285 -12.96 0.89 1.37
C HIS A 285 -11.43 0.84 1.48
N ASN A 286 -10.88 1.25 2.63
CA ASN A 286 -9.47 1.11 2.92
C ASN A 286 -9.21 -0.23 3.61
N PHE A 287 -9.01 -1.27 2.81
CA PHE A 287 -8.81 -2.62 3.33
C PHE A 287 -7.41 -2.84 3.89
N ASN A 288 -6.38 -2.10 3.44
CA ASN A 288 -5.02 -2.27 3.93
C ASN A 288 -4.90 -1.83 5.40
N THR A 289 -5.29 -0.59 5.70
CA THR A 289 -5.26 -0.09 7.08
C THR A 289 -6.29 -0.80 7.96
N LEU A 290 -7.44 -1.21 7.40
CA LEU A 290 -8.40 -2.06 8.11
C LEU A 290 -7.74 -3.37 8.58
N MET A 291 -6.93 -4.00 7.71
CA MET A 291 -6.14 -5.18 8.07
C MET A 291 -5.15 -4.86 9.19
N ALA A 292 -4.41 -3.75 9.09
CA ALA A 292 -3.45 -3.33 10.12
C ALA A 292 -4.11 -3.10 11.49
N VAL A 293 -5.21 -2.35 11.55
CA VAL A 293 -5.93 -2.05 12.81
C VAL A 293 -6.54 -3.33 13.40
N THR A 294 -7.22 -4.14 12.58
CA THR A 294 -7.83 -5.39 13.05
C THR A 294 -6.76 -6.39 13.52
N GLY A 295 -5.64 -6.48 12.81
CA GLY A 295 -4.47 -7.27 13.22
C GLY A 295 -3.92 -6.84 14.57
N GLY A 296 -3.79 -5.53 14.82
CA GLY A 296 -3.38 -4.99 16.12
C GLY A 296 -4.36 -5.33 17.25
N LEU A 297 -5.67 -5.23 17.01
CA LEU A 297 -6.71 -5.60 17.98
C LEU A 297 -6.75 -7.10 18.28
N CYS A 298 -6.45 -7.93 17.28
CA CYS A 298 -6.40 -9.38 17.41
C CYS A 298 -5.02 -9.90 17.82
N HIS A 299 -4.04 -9.02 18.05
CA HIS A 299 -2.68 -9.41 18.41
C HIS A 299 -2.67 -10.17 19.75
N SER A 300 -1.68 -11.07 19.92
CA SER A 300 -1.60 -11.97 21.08
C SER A 300 -1.54 -11.20 22.42
N ALA A 301 -0.83 -10.07 22.43
CA ALA A 301 -0.72 -9.17 23.59
C ALA A 301 -2.05 -8.48 23.95
N ILE A 302 -2.97 -8.31 23.01
CA ILE A 302 -4.26 -7.66 23.25
C ILE A 302 -5.38 -8.69 23.50
N SER A 303 -5.41 -9.78 22.73
CA SER A 303 -6.40 -10.86 22.85
C SER A 303 -6.38 -11.54 24.22
N ARG A 304 -5.24 -11.50 24.92
CA ARG A 304 -5.10 -12.05 26.28
C ARG A 304 -5.73 -11.22 27.40
N LEU A 305 -6.06 -9.94 27.15
CA LEU A 305 -6.55 -9.00 28.17
C LEU A 305 -8.04 -9.24 28.53
N LYS A 306 -8.33 -10.37 29.21
CA LYS A 306 -9.70 -10.83 29.46
C LYS A 306 -10.54 -9.84 30.26
N ASP A 307 -9.95 -9.14 31.21
CA ASP A 307 -10.70 -8.18 32.03
C ASP A 307 -11.09 -6.96 31.18
N SER A 308 -10.19 -6.50 30.31
CA SER A 308 -10.50 -5.43 29.35
C SER A 308 -11.58 -5.82 28.34
N HIS A 309 -11.51 -7.04 27.78
CA HIS A 309 -12.52 -7.54 26.84
C HIS A 309 -13.90 -7.72 27.50
N ALA A 310 -13.95 -8.04 28.79
CA ALA A 310 -15.22 -8.17 29.53
C ALA A 310 -15.98 -6.84 29.68
N HIS A 311 -15.28 -5.70 29.55
CA HIS A 311 -15.88 -4.37 29.56
C HIS A 311 -16.38 -3.89 28.18
N LEU A 312 -16.10 -4.63 27.11
CA LEU A 312 -16.63 -4.31 25.78
C LEU A 312 -18.12 -4.56 25.70
N SER A 313 -18.82 -3.74 24.93
CA SER A 313 -20.23 -3.98 24.65
C SER A 313 -20.39 -5.25 23.77
N PRO A 314 -21.56 -5.92 23.82
CA PRO A 314 -21.87 -7.02 22.91
C PRO A 314 -21.77 -6.63 21.44
N ASP A 315 -22.18 -5.40 21.09
CA ASP A 315 -22.15 -4.88 19.72
C ASP A 315 -20.71 -4.67 19.24
N SER A 316 -19.84 -4.12 20.09
CA SER A 316 -18.41 -3.94 19.79
C SER A 316 -17.72 -5.28 19.59
N THR A 317 -18.03 -6.25 20.47
CA THR A 317 -17.49 -7.62 20.38
C THR A 317 -17.92 -8.29 19.07
N LYS A 318 -19.19 -8.16 18.71
CA LYS A 318 -19.74 -8.67 17.45
C LYS A 318 -19.08 -8.01 16.25
N ALA A 319 -18.94 -6.68 16.26
CA ALA A 319 -18.28 -5.94 15.19
C ALA A 319 -16.83 -6.40 14.96
N LEU A 320 -16.05 -6.59 16.04
CA LEU A 320 -14.69 -7.10 15.94
C LEU A 320 -14.63 -8.50 15.31
N LEU A 321 -15.56 -9.39 15.68
CA LEU A 321 -15.66 -10.73 15.08
C LEU A 321 -16.02 -10.67 13.59
N GLU A 322 -16.95 -9.81 13.19
CA GLU A 322 -17.35 -9.64 11.78
C GLU A 322 -16.20 -9.08 10.93
N LEU A 323 -15.43 -8.11 11.46
CA LEU A 323 -14.24 -7.57 10.80
C LEU A 323 -13.15 -8.64 10.67
N THR A 324 -12.95 -9.44 11.72
CA THR A 324 -12.00 -10.57 11.70
C THR A 324 -12.39 -11.60 10.64
N GLU A 325 -13.66 -11.94 10.55
CA GLU A 325 -14.16 -12.91 9.57
C GLU A 325 -14.10 -12.38 8.13
N LEU A 326 -14.33 -11.08 7.93
CA LEU A 326 -14.18 -10.41 6.63
C LEU A 326 -12.75 -10.56 6.08
N LEU A 327 -11.75 -10.41 6.95
CA LEU A 327 -10.33 -10.40 6.61
C LEU A 327 -9.64 -11.77 6.72
N ALA A 328 -10.37 -12.79 7.18
CA ALA A 328 -9.82 -14.11 7.39
C ALA A 328 -9.20 -14.69 6.11
N ALA A 329 -8.04 -15.33 6.25
CA ALA A 329 -7.31 -15.96 5.14
C ALA A 329 -8.02 -17.20 4.54
N HIS A 330 -9.14 -17.63 5.12
CA HIS A 330 -9.91 -18.79 4.66
C HIS A 330 -10.26 -18.69 3.17
N ASN A 331 -10.00 -19.79 2.46
CA ASN A 331 -10.22 -19.92 1.02
C ASN A 331 -9.58 -18.78 0.21
N ASN A 332 -8.31 -18.45 0.52
CA ASN A 332 -7.56 -17.36 -0.09
C ASN A 332 -8.28 -16.00 0.02
N TYR A 333 -8.64 -15.62 1.26
CA TYR A 333 -9.30 -14.34 1.56
C TYR A 333 -10.64 -14.16 0.81
N ALA A 334 -11.44 -15.23 0.67
CA ALA A 334 -12.63 -15.23 -0.19
C ALA A 334 -13.69 -14.19 0.20
N ARG A 335 -13.82 -13.83 1.49
CA ARG A 335 -14.79 -12.82 1.94
C ARG A 335 -14.30 -11.41 1.57
N TYR A 336 -13.07 -11.07 1.93
CA TYR A 336 -12.39 -9.86 1.46
C TYR A 336 -12.50 -9.68 -0.06
N ARG A 337 -12.13 -10.70 -0.85
CA ARG A 337 -12.14 -10.62 -2.32
C ARG A 337 -13.53 -10.36 -2.90
N ARG A 338 -14.58 -10.96 -2.31
CA ARG A 338 -15.97 -10.70 -2.72
C ARG A 338 -16.38 -9.26 -2.44
N THR A 339 -16.06 -8.75 -1.25
CA THR A 339 -16.34 -7.35 -0.89
C THR A 339 -15.56 -6.38 -1.79
N TRP A 340 -14.26 -6.63 -1.98
CA TRP A 340 -13.38 -5.87 -2.88
C TRP A 340 -13.93 -5.77 -4.31
N ALA A 341 -14.43 -6.88 -4.85
CA ALA A 341 -15.00 -6.93 -6.20
C ALA A 341 -16.27 -6.08 -6.35
N GLY A 342 -17.02 -5.87 -5.26
CA GLY A 342 -18.23 -5.04 -5.23
C GLY A 342 -17.96 -3.54 -5.13
N CYS A 343 -16.75 -3.11 -4.71
CA CYS A 343 -16.40 -1.69 -4.60
C CYS A 343 -16.04 -1.09 -5.97
N MET A 344 -16.69 0.02 -6.35
CA MET A 344 -16.49 0.68 -7.65
C MET A 344 -15.71 2.01 -7.57
N ASP A 345 -15.68 2.65 -6.40
CA ASP A 345 -15.08 3.98 -6.18
C ASP A 345 -13.64 3.88 -5.62
N PHE A 346 -13.21 4.90 -4.86
CA PHE A 346 -11.97 4.86 -4.10
C PHE A 346 -11.88 3.58 -3.27
N ARG A 347 -10.73 2.90 -3.34
CA ARG A 347 -10.47 1.69 -2.56
C ARG A 347 -8.96 1.43 -2.44
N LEU A 348 -8.53 1.01 -1.25
CA LEU A 348 -7.15 0.57 -1.01
C LEU A 348 -7.11 -0.95 -0.80
N PRO A 349 -6.35 -1.70 -1.61
CA PRO A 349 -6.29 -3.15 -1.52
C PRO A 349 -5.47 -3.58 -0.29
N VAL A 350 -5.77 -4.76 0.26
CA VAL A 350 -4.79 -5.43 1.15
C VAL A 350 -3.60 -5.83 0.29
N LEU A 351 -2.55 -5.01 0.28
CA LEU A 351 -1.50 -5.08 -0.73
C LEU A 351 -0.84 -6.47 -0.77
N GLY A 352 -0.55 -7.04 0.40
CA GLY A 352 0.03 -8.39 0.52
C GLY A 352 -0.79 -9.50 -0.13
N VAL A 353 -2.12 -9.36 -0.28
CA VAL A 353 -2.96 -10.36 -0.98
C VAL A 353 -2.75 -10.28 -2.49
N HIS A 354 -2.66 -9.07 -3.04
CA HIS A 354 -2.46 -8.87 -4.48
C HIS A 354 -1.02 -9.14 -4.90
N LEU A 355 -0.05 -8.85 -4.03
CA LEU A 355 1.35 -9.24 -4.24
C LEU A 355 1.53 -10.75 -4.30
N LYS A 356 0.85 -11.51 -3.43
CA LYS A 356 0.83 -12.99 -3.52
C LYS A 356 0.24 -13.47 -4.84
N ASP A 357 -0.80 -12.81 -5.36
CA ASP A 357 -1.35 -13.14 -6.68
C ASP A 357 -0.33 -12.89 -7.80
N LEU A 358 0.43 -11.79 -7.74
CA LEU A 358 1.45 -11.47 -8.73
C LEU A 358 2.59 -12.50 -8.73
N VAL A 359 3.07 -12.89 -7.54
CA VAL A 359 4.09 -13.95 -7.39
C VAL A 359 3.58 -15.27 -7.95
N ALA A 360 2.37 -15.70 -7.55
CA ALA A 360 1.78 -16.93 -8.04
C ALA A 360 1.58 -16.92 -9.57
N LEU A 361 1.20 -15.77 -10.14
CA LEU A 361 1.04 -15.62 -11.59
C LEU A 361 2.39 -15.70 -12.31
N ASN A 362 3.43 -15.10 -11.73
CA ASN A 362 4.78 -15.19 -12.26
C ASN A 362 5.33 -16.63 -12.22
N GLU A 363 5.10 -17.35 -11.13
CA GLU A 363 5.59 -18.72 -10.97
C GLU A 363 4.79 -19.76 -11.75
N ALA A 364 3.51 -19.50 -12.04
CA ALA A 364 2.63 -20.44 -12.72
C ALA A 364 3.02 -20.72 -14.18
N GLN A 365 3.76 -19.81 -14.83
CA GLN A 365 4.10 -19.90 -16.25
C GLN A 365 5.57 -19.52 -16.49
N PRO A 366 6.28 -20.17 -17.43
CA PRO A 366 7.64 -19.79 -17.77
C PRO A 366 7.65 -18.49 -18.59
N ASP A 367 8.75 -17.74 -18.50
CA ASP A 367 8.99 -16.51 -19.27
C ASP A 367 9.18 -16.77 -20.77
N ARG A 368 9.78 -17.91 -21.09
CA ARG A 368 10.03 -18.39 -22.44
C ARG A 368 9.43 -19.77 -22.63
N LEU A 369 8.92 -20.01 -23.83
CA LEU A 369 8.49 -21.33 -24.28
C LEU A 369 9.70 -22.26 -24.51
N PRO A 370 9.49 -23.59 -24.65
CA PRO A 370 10.59 -24.53 -24.91
C PRO A 370 11.40 -24.26 -26.18
N ASP A 371 10.82 -23.54 -27.14
CA ASP A 371 11.47 -23.10 -28.39
C ASP A 371 12.29 -21.81 -28.24
N GLY A 372 12.36 -21.24 -27.02
CA GLY A 372 13.08 -20.00 -26.72
C GLY A 372 12.29 -18.71 -26.94
N ARG A 373 11.07 -18.78 -27.48
CA ARG A 373 10.23 -17.59 -27.73
C ARG A 373 9.63 -17.03 -26.43
N LEU A 374 9.40 -15.72 -26.38
CA LEU A 374 8.78 -15.03 -25.25
C LEU A 374 7.32 -15.44 -25.09
N HIS A 375 6.90 -15.72 -23.86
CA HIS A 375 5.54 -16.13 -23.53
C HIS A 375 4.64 -14.90 -23.28
N LEU A 376 4.16 -14.26 -24.35
CA LEU A 376 3.36 -13.03 -24.26
C LEU A 376 2.07 -13.14 -23.40
N PRO A 377 1.31 -14.26 -23.40
CA PRO A 377 0.18 -14.44 -22.48
C PRO A 377 0.52 -14.24 -21.00
N LYS A 378 1.70 -14.70 -20.55
CA LYS A 378 2.17 -14.48 -19.18
C LYS A 378 2.40 -12.99 -18.93
N LEU A 379 3.17 -12.34 -19.80
CA LEU A 379 3.46 -10.90 -19.71
C LEU A 379 2.19 -10.06 -19.69
N ASN A 380 1.23 -10.37 -20.56
CA ASN A 380 -0.06 -9.68 -20.58
C ASN A 380 -0.85 -9.88 -19.29
N SER A 381 -0.83 -11.08 -18.72
CA SER A 381 -1.54 -11.36 -17.47
C SER A 381 -0.93 -10.60 -16.28
N LEU A 382 0.40 -10.49 -16.21
CA LEU A 382 1.09 -9.63 -15.24
C LEU A 382 0.77 -8.15 -15.48
N TYR A 383 0.88 -7.70 -16.72
CA TYR A 383 0.61 -6.31 -17.12
C TYR A 383 -0.79 -5.85 -16.70
N LEU A 384 -1.83 -6.64 -16.96
CA LEU A 384 -3.19 -6.30 -16.58
C LEU A 384 -3.35 -6.14 -15.07
N ARG A 385 -2.67 -6.96 -14.26
CA ARG A 385 -2.71 -6.83 -12.79
C ARG A 385 -1.94 -5.62 -12.29
N LEU A 386 -0.82 -5.28 -12.92
CA LEU A 386 -0.06 -4.06 -12.59
C LEU A 386 -0.82 -2.80 -13.01
N GLN A 387 -1.49 -2.80 -14.17
CA GLN A 387 -2.36 -1.71 -14.60
C GLN A 387 -3.54 -1.50 -13.65
N GLU A 388 -4.12 -2.58 -13.10
CA GLU A 388 -5.15 -2.46 -12.06
C GLU A 388 -4.62 -1.74 -10.82
N LEU A 389 -3.39 -2.03 -10.37
CA LEU A 389 -2.76 -1.33 -9.24
C LEU A 389 -2.44 0.13 -9.58
N ALA A 390 -1.88 0.39 -10.75
CA ALA A 390 -1.59 1.74 -11.23
C ALA A 390 -2.86 2.60 -11.30
N ALA A 391 -3.97 2.04 -11.78
CA ALA A 391 -5.26 2.74 -11.82
C ALA A 391 -5.78 3.12 -10.42
N LEU A 392 -5.47 2.33 -9.39
CA LEU A 392 -5.80 2.67 -8.00
C LEU A 392 -4.92 3.81 -7.48
N GLN A 393 -3.64 3.86 -7.86
CA GLN A 393 -2.72 4.94 -7.46
C GLN A 393 -3.11 6.30 -8.05
N GLN A 394 -3.87 6.32 -9.15
CA GLN A 394 -4.41 7.55 -9.76
C GLN A 394 -5.71 8.06 -9.11
N GLN A 395 -6.25 7.35 -8.12
CA GLN A 395 -7.45 7.80 -7.40
C GLN A 395 -7.10 8.94 -6.41
N HIS A 396 -8.13 9.53 -5.81
CA HIS A 396 -7.97 10.47 -4.71
C HIS A 396 -8.74 9.95 -3.48
N PRO A 397 -8.14 9.99 -2.28
CA PRO A 397 -8.82 9.58 -1.07
C PRO A 397 -9.99 10.54 -0.78
N PRO A 398 -11.13 10.01 -0.29
CA PRO A 398 -12.26 10.85 0.10
C PRO A 398 -11.92 11.64 1.37
N GLY A 399 -12.41 12.88 1.44
CA GLY A 399 -12.19 13.78 2.59
C GLY A 399 -10.99 14.71 2.42
N ASN A 400 -10.77 15.56 3.41
CA ASN A 400 -9.63 16.48 3.47
C ASN A 400 -8.82 16.17 4.72
N ALA A 401 -7.55 15.79 4.55
CA ALA A 401 -6.66 15.58 5.68
C ALA A 401 -6.08 16.92 6.18
N SER A 402 -6.06 17.08 7.50
CA SER A 402 -5.35 18.17 8.18
C SER A 402 -3.87 17.81 8.29
N GLU A 403 -3.00 18.62 7.68
CA GLU A 403 -1.54 18.45 7.78
C GLU A 403 -1.06 18.41 9.23
N ASP A 404 -1.67 19.18 10.14
CA ASP A 404 -1.27 19.18 11.56
C ASP A 404 -1.53 17.83 12.24
N LEU A 405 -2.64 17.15 11.88
CA LEU A 405 -2.94 15.83 12.41
C LEU A 405 -2.12 14.74 11.72
N LEU A 406 -1.77 14.94 10.44
CA LEU A 406 -0.84 14.05 9.74
C LEU A 406 0.55 14.08 10.38
N HIS A 407 1.08 15.25 10.75
CA HIS A 407 2.35 15.35 11.47
C HIS A 407 2.32 14.61 12.82
N LEU A 408 1.23 14.79 13.59
CA LEU A 408 1.03 14.06 14.85
C LEU A 408 1.02 12.54 14.64
N LEU A 409 0.22 12.05 13.68
CA LEU A 409 0.08 10.62 13.42
C LEU A 409 1.39 10.03 12.89
N THR A 410 2.08 10.73 11.99
CA THR A 410 3.35 10.27 11.43
C THR A 410 4.36 10.04 12.56
N LEU A 411 4.55 11.01 13.45
CA LEU A 411 5.45 10.85 14.58
C LEU A 411 4.97 9.76 15.56
N SER A 412 3.65 9.63 15.77
CA SER A 412 3.09 8.61 16.68
C SER A 412 3.32 7.19 16.17
N LEU A 413 3.33 7.01 14.84
CA LEU A 413 3.56 5.73 14.18
C LEU A 413 5.05 5.38 14.09
N ASP A 414 5.95 6.36 14.09
CA ASP A 414 7.41 6.12 14.04
C ASP A 414 7.99 5.54 15.34
N LEU A 415 7.23 5.57 16.45
CA LEU A 415 7.67 5.01 17.71
C LEU A 415 7.79 3.48 17.61
N PHE A 416 9.03 3.00 17.75
CA PHE A 416 9.35 1.59 17.62
C PHE A 416 9.25 0.88 18.98
N TYR A 417 8.44 -0.18 19.02
CA TYR A 417 8.37 -1.15 20.12
C TYR A 417 8.58 -2.56 19.56
N THR A 418 9.33 -3.36 20.31
CA THR A 418 9.50 -4.80 20.03
C THR A 418 8.27 -5.59 20.47
N GLU A 419 8.05 -6.75 19.85
CA GLU A 419 6.98 -7.67 20.23
C GLU A 419 7.10 -8.10 21.70
N ASP A 420 8.31 -8.33 22.18
CA ASP A 420 8.58 -8.70 23.58
C ASP A 420 8.21 -7.57 24.55
N GLU A 421 8.58 -6.32 24.27
CA GLU A 421 8.19 -5.17 25.09
C GLU A 421 6.67 -5.00 25.15
N ILE A 422 5.98 -5.15 24.02
CA ILE A 422 4.52 -5.07 23.96
C ILE A 422 3.89 -6.23 24.77
N TYR A 423 4.45 -7.43 24.68
CA TYR A 423 3.96 -8.59 25.42
C TYR A 423 4.18 -8.44 26.93
N GLU A 424 5.35 -7.96 27.36
CA GLU A 424 5.67 -7.67 28.76
C GLU A 424 4.77 -6.57 29.32
N LEU A 425 4.52 -5.50 28.58
CA LEU A 425 3.54 -4.48 28.95
C LEU A 425 2.15 -5.09 29.15
N SER A 426 1.70 -5.95 28.24
CA SER A 426 0.42 -6.66 28.39
C SER A 426 0.39 -7.52 29.64
N TYR A 427 1.46 -8.26 29.91
CA TYR A 427 1.57 -9.11 31.08
C TYR A 427 1.53 -8.30 32.38
N ALA A 428 2.21 -7.15 32.41
CA ALA A 428 2.20 -6.22 33.53
C ALA A 428 0.81 -5.61 33.77
N ARG A 429 0.01 -5.37 32.71
CA ARG A 429 -1.36 -4.85 32.82
C ARG A 429 -2.36 -5.89 33.34
N GLU A 430 -2.26 -7.13 32.88
CA GLU A 430 -3.13 -8.24 33.30
C GLU A 430 -2.31 -9.52 33.45
N PRO A 431 -1.75 -9.81 34.64
CA PRO A 431 -1.00 -11.04 34.91
C PRO A 431 -1.87 -12.28 34.74
N ARG A 432 -1.28 -13.44 34.40
CA ARG A 432 -2.04 -14.69 34.27
C ARG A 432 -2.59 -15.11 35.65
N CYS A 433 -3.91 -15.13 35.79
CA CYS A 433 -4.57 -15.70 36.96
C CYS A 433 -4.69 -17.23 36.81
N PRO A 434 -4.35 -18.05 37.83
CA PRO A 434 -4.49 -19.52 37.78
C PRO A 434 -5.94 -20.03 37.68
N LYS A 435 -6.94 -19.15 37.78
CA LYS A 435 -8.36 -19.55 37.72
C LYS A 435 -8.79 -19.64 36.25
N SER A 436 -9.20 -20.84 35.85
CA SER A 436 -9.63 -21.23 34.50
C SER A 436 -10.79 -20.37 33.99
N LEU A 437 -10.47 -19.31 33.23
CA LEU A 437 -11.44 -18.63 32.38
C LEU A 437 -11.63 -19.43 31.08
N PRO A 438 -12.85 -19.43 30.50
CA PRO A 438 -13.10 -20.10 29.23
C PRO A 438 -12.17 -19.57 28.12
N PRO A 439 -11.85 -20.40 27.11
CA PRO A 439 -10.96 -20.02 26.03
C PRO A 439 -11.47 -18.78 25.30
N SER A 440 -10.53 -17.94 24.85
CA SER A 440 -10.82 -16.76 24.03
C SER A 440 -11.77 -17.09 22.89
N PRO A 441 -12.86 -16.33 22.64
CA PRO A 441 -13.69 -16.54 21.45
C PRO A 441 -12.93 -16.23 20.16
N PHE A 442 -11.81 -15.50 20.24
CA PHE A 442 -10.95 -15.15 19.12
C PHE A 442 -10.06 -16.35 18.74
N LYS A 443 -10.48 -17.12 17.72
CA LYS A 443 -9.68 -18.20 17.13
C LYS A 443 -8.63 -17.63 16.17
N ALA A 444 -7.38 -18.01 16.41
CA ALA A 444 -6.13 -17.70 15.69
C ALA A 444 -5.89 -16.20 15.43
N PRO A 445 -4.73 -15.64 15.83
CA PRO A 445 -4.40 -14.27 15.44
C PRO A 445 -4.45 -14.16 13.91
N LEU A 446 -5.13 -13.12 13.41
CA LEU A 446 -4.83 -12.55 12.11
C LEU A 446 -3.36 -12.11 12.18
N VAL A 447 -2.43 -13.01 11.89
CA VAL A 447 -1.01 -12.66 11.79
C VAL A 447 -0.87 -11.82 10.54
N VAL A 448 -0.89 -10.50 10.73
CA VAL A 448 -0.51 -9.52 9.71
C VAL A 448 1.01 -9.49 9.70
N GLU A 449 1.62 -10.55 9.17
CA GLU A 449 3.04 -10.56 8.88
C GLU A 449 3.23 -11.24 7.53
N TRP A 450 3.02 -10.47 6.46
CA TRP A 450 3.29 -10.98 5.11
C TRP A 450 4.72 -10.69 4.64
N ALA A 451 5.52 -9.97 5.45
CA ALA A 451 6.95 -9.75 5.25
C ALA A 451 7.68 -9.73 6.62
N PRO A 452 7.98 -10.91 7.21
CA PRO A 452 8.77 -10.98 8.44
C PRO A 452 10.19 -10.44 8.19
N GLY A 453 10.68 -9.59 9.10
CA GLY A 453 12.05 -9.04 9.05
C GLY A 453 12.21 -7.65 8.45
N VAL A 454 11.12 -6.92 8.19
CA VAL A 454 11.14 -5.44 8.05
C VAL A 454 11.09 -4.84 9.44
N THR A 455 12.24 -4.72 10.10
CA THR A 455 12.37 -3.91 11.31
C THR A 455 12.71 -2.50 10.88
N PRO A 456 11.77 -1.53 10.90
CA PRO A 456 12.13 -0.15 10.65
C PRO A 456 13.08 0.29 11.77
N LYS A 457 14.36 0.49 11.44
CA LYS A 457 15.22 1.31 12.29
C LYS A 457 14.84 2.75 12.00
N PRO A 458 14.38 3.52 13.00
CA PRO A 458 14.04 4.92 12.76
C PRO A 458 15.29 5.66 12.29
N ASP A 459 15.22 6.24 11.09
CA ASP A 459 16.24 7.17 10.62
C ASP A 459 16.18 8.42 11.50
N THR A 460 17.26 8.69 12.22
CA THR A 460 17.35 9.83 13.14
C THR A 460 17.12 11.17 12.45
N VAL A 461 17.44 11.26 11.15
CA VAL A 461 17.23 12.48 10.36
C VAL A 461 15.74 12.68 10.06
N THR A 462 15.07 11.63 9.58
CA THR A 462 13.62 11.65 9.31
C THR A 462 12.82 11.90 10.60
N LEU A 463 13.20 11.25 11.70
CA LEU A 463 12.57 11.45 13.00
C LEU A 463 12.70 12.91 13.48
N GLY A 464 13.90 13.49 13.38
CA GLY A 464 14.13 14.90 13.73
C GLY A 464 13.21 15.85 12.95
N ARG A 465 13.05 15.61 11.64
CA ARG A 465 12.12 16.38 10.79
C ARG A 465 10.66 16.24 11.23
N HIS A 466 10.21 15.02 11.55
CA HIS A 466 8.84 14.79 12.00
C HIS A 466 8.57 15.45 13.37
N VAL A 467 9.57 15.48 14.26
CA VAL A 467 9.49 16.22 15.52
C VAL A 467 9.34 17.71 15.27
N GLU A 468 10.18 18.30 14.42
CA GLU A 468 10.10 19.74 14.07
C GLU A 468 8.71 20.09 13.51
N GLN A 469 8.21 19.31 12.55
CA GLN A 469 6.89 19.50 11.95
C GLN A 469 5.75 19.41 12.98
N LEU A 470 5.82 18.46 13.91
CA LEU A 470 4.84 18.35 14.97
C LEU A 470 4.92 19.56 15.92
N VAL A 471 6.12 19.97 16.32
CA VAL A 471 6.31 21.11 17.21
C VAL A 471 5.67 22.36 16.60
N GLU A 472 5.92 22.62 15.31
CA GLU A 472 5.27 23.71 14.58
C GLU A 472 3.73 23.61 14.60
N SER A 473 3.19 22.41 14.33
CA SER A 473 1.74 22.15 14.37
C SER A 473 1.14 22.32 15.78
N VAL A 474 1.85 21.94 16.84
CA VAL A 474 1.41 22.11 18.23
C VAL A 474 1.37 23.59 18.59
N PHE A 475 2.45 24.34 18.38
CA PHE A 475 2.49 25.77 18.68
C PHE A 475 1.42 26.55 17.90
N LYS A 476 1.21 26.21 16.63
CA LYS A 476 0.16 26.81 15.80
C LYS A 476 -1.25 26.59 16.36
N ASN A 477 -1.53 25.45 16.99
CA ASN A 477 -2.88 25.09 17.46
C ASN A 477 -3.12 25.43 18.95
N TYR A 478 -2.07 25.42 19.78
CA TYR A 478 -2.17 25.55 21.24
C TYR A 478 -1.48 26.81 21.80
N ASP A 479 -0.76 27.57 20.98
CA ASP A 479 -0.22 28.90 21.31
C ASP A 479 -0.62 29.93 20.24
N PRO A 480 -1.93 30.25 20.11
CA PRO A 480 -2.42 31.18 19.10
C PRO A 480 -1.90 32.62 19.29
N ASP A 481 -1.45 32.93 20.50
CA ASP A 481 -0.95 34.25 20.88
C ASP A 481 0.57 34.39 20.70
N GLY A 482 1.27 33.32 20.29
CA GLY A 482 2.70 33.32 19.99
C GLY A 482 3.59 33.59 21.21
N ARG A 483 3.18 33.14 22.40
CA ARG A 483 3.94 33.31 23.65
C ARG A 483 5.17 32.41 23.75
N GLY A 484 5.32 31.43 22.87
CA GLY A 484 6.41 30.46 22.88
C GLY A 484 6.25 29.38 23.97
N THR A 485 5.07 29.28 24.59
CA THR A 485 4.80 28.29 25.65
C THR A 485 3.37 27.75 25.53
N ILE A 486 3.17 26.46 25.80
CA ILE A 486 1.84 25.84 25.94
C ILE A 486 1.55 25.51 27.40
N SER A 487 0.27 25.34 27.76
CA SER A 487 -0.11 24.99 29.13
C SER A 487 0.35 23.57 29.49
N GLN A 488 0.69 23.34 30.77
CA GLN A 488 1.09 22.01 31.26
C GLN A 488 -0.03 20.97 31.05
N GLU A 489 -1.30 21.37 31.20
CA GLU A 489 -2.47 20.52 30.98
C GLU A 489 -2.60 20.09 29.51
N ASP A 490 -2.37 21.00 28.57
CA ASP A 490 -2.39 20.69 27.13
C ASP A 490 -1.20 19.80 26.74
N PHE A 491 -0.02 20.05 27.32
CA PHE A 491 1.15 19.21 27.11
C PHE A 491 0.93 17.77 27.60
N GLU A 492 0.39 17.60 28.81
CA GLU A 492 0.08 16.26 29.35
C GLU A 492 -0.95 15.53 28.48
N ARG A 493 -1.97 16.23 27.98
CA ARG A 493 -2.95 15.65 27.05
C ARG A 493 -2.32 15.26 25.72
N LEU A 494 -1.45 16.10 25.15
CA LEU A 494 -0.73 15.80 23.91
C LEU A 494 0.24 14.63 24.07
N SER A 495 0.90 14.51 25.23
CA SER A 495 1.77 13.38 25.55
C SER A 495 1.04 12.04 25.53
N GLY A 496 -0.28 12.05 25.78
CA GLY A 496 -1.15 10.87 25.67
C GLY A 496 -1.25 10.27 24.26
N ASN A 497 -0.84 11.01 23.22
CA ASN A 497 -0.74 10.53 21.83
C ASN A 497 0.53 9.72 21.56
N PHE A 498 1.53 9.86 22.44
CA PHE A 498 2.84 9.22 22.35
C PHE A 498 3.04 8.32 23.57
N PRO A 499 2.38 7.14 23.62
CA PRO A 499 2.50 6.24 24.75
C PRO A 499 3.97 5.96 25.05
N PHE A 500 4.33 5.97 26.34
CA PHE A 500 5.66 5.63 26.87
C PHE A 500 6.83 6.52 26.41
N ALA A 501 6.61 7.52 25.56
CA ALA A 501 7.67 8.40 25.06
C ALA A 501 8.28 9.29 26.17
N CYS A 502 7.48 9.75 27.14
CA CYS A 502 7.93 10.66 28.21
C CYS A 502 8.40 9.96 29.50
N HIS A 503 8.00 8.70 29.73
CA HIS A 503 8.23 7.99 30.99
C HIS A 503 8.94 6.63 30.81
N GLY A 504 9.26 6.25 29.57
CA GLY A 504 9.74 4.91 29.23
C GLY A 504 8.68 3.83 29.44
N LEU A 505 9.07 2.56 29.30
CA LEU A 505 8.19 1.40 29.49
C LEU A 505 7.74 1.21 30.95
N HIS A 506 8.27 1.99 31.89
CA HIS A 506 7.86 1.93 33.28
C HIS A 506 6.58 2.75 33.49
N PRO A 507 5.49 2.14 33.99
CA PRO A 507 4.28 2.90 34.31
C PRO A 507 4.57 3.92 35.41
N PRO A 508 3.91 5.09 35.39
CA PRO A 508 4.01 6.02 36.51
C PRO A 508 3.55 5.31 37.80
N PRO A 509 4.22 5.56 38.94
CA PRO A 509 3.80 4.97 40.21
C PRO A 509 2.34 5.36 40.47
N CYS A 510 1.49 4.37 40.76
CA CYS A 510 0.11 4.60 41.15
C CYS A 510 0.08 5.63 42.31
N GLN A 511 -0.66 6.73 42.12
CA GLN A 511 -0.97 7.63 43.23
C GLN A 511 -1.87 6.89 44.22
N GLY A 512 -1.25 6.24 45.20
CA GLY A 512 -1.90 5.50 46.25
C GLY A 512 -0.85 5.06 47.26
N PHE A 513 -0.95 5.60 48.46
CA PHE A 513 -0.08 5.45 49.64
C PHE A 513 1.12 6.40 49.70
N GLY A 514 0.96 7.38 50.60
CA GLY A 514 1.97 8.38 50.91
C GLY A 514 3.22 7.75 51.52
N VAL A 515 4.35 8.03 50.88
CA VAL A 515 5.68 7.97 51.50
C VAL A 515 6.45 9.19 51.00
N SER A 516 7.00 9.95 51.94
CA SER A 516 7.81 11.15 51.73
C SER A 516 9.12 10.85 50.98
N PRO A 517 9.62 11.79 50.16
CA PRO A 517 10.66 11.51 49.18
C PRO A 517 12.05 11.50 49.83
N SER A 518 12.67 10.32 49.89
CA SER A 518 14.11 10.19 50.18
C SER A 518 14.85 9.93 48.88
N LYS A 519 15.51 11.00 48.37
CA LYS A 519 16.57 11.05 47.35
C LYS A 519 16.81 9.77 46.52
N ALA A 520 16.27 9.77 45.31
CA ALA A 520 16.82 9.01 44.19
C ALA A 520 17.48 10.01 43.22
N THR A 521 18.77 9.82 42.96
CA THR A 521 19.63 10.68 42.15
C THR A 521 19.19 10.63 40.68
N ALA A 522 18.70 11.75 40.16
CA ALA A 522 18.43 11.93 38.74
C ALA A 522 19.76 12.06 37.98
N VAL A 523 20.11 11.07 37.18
CA VAL A 523 21.08 11.25 36.10
C VAL A 523 20.28 11.63 34.86
N GLY A 524 20.26 12.93 34.60
CA GLY A 524 20.27 13.49 33.24
C GLY A 524 18.99 13.40 32.41
N VAL A 525 17.92 14.09 32.82
CA VAL A 525 17.11 14.96 31.95
C VAL A 525 16.46 16.02 32.84
N SER A 526 17.17 17.13 33.08
CA SER A 526 16.59 18.30 33.76
C SER A 526 16.75 19.51 32.86
N GLY A 527 15.64 20.05 32.40
CA GLY A 527 15.56 21.34 31.68
C GLY A 527 15.05 21.20 30.25
N ALA A 528 13.74 21.01 30.09
CA ALA A 528 13.06 21.33 28.85
C ALA A 528 11.95 22.35 29.17
N SER A 529 12.36 23.58 29.49
CA SER A 529 11.59 24.74 29.08
C SER A 529 11.94 24.95 27.61
N VAL A 530 10.99 24.73 26.70
CA VAL A 530 11.20 24.95 25.27
C VAL A 530 11.15 26.46 25.03
N GLU A 531 12.27 27.14 25.24
CA GLU A 531 12.48 28.50 24.73
C GLU A 531 12.96 28.42 23.28
N LYS A 532 12.36 29.24 22.41
CA LYS A 532 12.76 29.38 21.01
C LYS A 532 14.01 30.28 20.96
N GLY A 533 15.19 29.68 21.10
CA GLY A 533 16.47 30.37 21.03
C GLY A 533 17.37 29.84 19.91
N ASP A 534 17.80 30.74 19.03
CA ASP A 534 18.78 30.52 17.96
C ASP A 534 20.05 29.83 18.48
N LEU A 535 20.38 28.64 17.97
CA LEU A 535 21.65 27.98 18.26
C LEU A 535 22.28 27.41 16.98
N GLY A 536 23.42 28.00 16.59
CA GLY A 536 24.34 27.46 15.60
C GLY A 536 24.96 26.11 16.04
N PRO A 537 25.77 25.48 15.17
CA PRO A 537 26.10 24.06 15.30
C PRO A 537 27.10 23.82 16.45
N PRO A 538 26.90 22.81 17.32
CA PRO A 538 27.90 22.45 18.31
C PRO A 538 28.92 21.45 17.74
N SER A 539 30.20 21.78 17.93
CA SER A 539 31.35 20.90 17.74
C SER A 539 31.38 19.78 18.77
N TRP A 540 31.55 18.53 18.34
CA TRP A 540 31.65 17.37 19.23
C TRP A 540 33.12 17.06 19.58
N LYS A 541 33.44 17.06 20.88
CA LYS A 541 34.67 16.44 21.41
C LYS A 541 34.39 14.98 21.77
N ASN A 542 35.23 14.10 21.23
CA ASN A 542 35.29 12.67 21.54
C ASN A 542 35.47 12.40 23.04
N GLY A 543 34.66 11.49 23.58
CA GLY A 543 34.91 10.76 24.81
C GLY A 543 34.67 9.28 24.55
N GLY A 544 35.76 8.52 24.45
CA GLY A 544 35.73 7.06 24.23
C GLY A 544 35.49 6.25 25.51
N HIS A 545 35.49 4.93 25.30
CA HIS A 545 35.28 3.80 26.22
C HIS A 545 33.80 3.39 26.37
N GLY A 546 33.39 2.13 26.15
CA GLY A 546 34.16 0.91 25.95
C GLY A 546 33.36 -0.19 25.24
N LEU A 547 34.10 -0.96 24.46
CA LEU A 547 33.73 -2.24 23.85
C LEU A 547 33.53 -3.32 24.92
N GLY A 548 32.53 -4.17 24.71
CA GLY A 548 32.38 -5.49 25.34
C GLY A 548 31.24 -6.22 24.64
N LEU A 549 31.50 -6.89 23.51
CA LEU A 549 31.66 -8.35 23.41
C LEU A 549 30.54 -9.10 24.13
N TRP A 550 29.61 -9.72 23.39
CA TRP A 550 29.17 -11.11 23.59
C TRP A 550 28.73 -11.71 22.25
N HIS A 551 29.12 -12.98 22.09
CA HIS A 551 29.02 -13.88 20.95
C HIS A 551 27.60 -14.27 20.56
#